data_AF-A0ABD3BJH7-F1
#
_entry.id   AF-A0ABD3BJH7-F1
#
_cell.length_a   1.000
_cell.length_b   1.000
_cell.length_c   1.000
_cell.angle_alpha   90.00
_cell.angle_beta   90.00
_cell.angle_gamma   90.00
#
_symmetry.space_group_name_H-M   'P 1'
#
loop_
_entity.id
_entity.type
_entity.pdbx_description
1 polymer ?
#
loop_
_entity_poly.entity_id
_entity_poly.type
_entity_poly.pdbx_seq_one_letter_code
_entity_poly.pdbx_strand_id
1 'polypeptide(L)' 'MCPKQETNSSDSGYYVCRYMREIVDHKSTVIPVNYFRDLPTFYDIHFIDELREEWLQYIDSE' A
#
# COMPACT_ATOMS: atom_id res chain seq x y z
N MET A 1 -1.93 4.18 -13.66
CA MET A 1 -2.29 2.77 -13.84
C MET A 1 -2.05 2.05 -12.52
N CYS A 2 -2.92 1.10 -12.15
CA CYS A 2 -2.71 0.28 -10.97
C CYS A 2 -1.60 -0.76 -11.25
N PRO A 3 -0.61 -0.95 -10.35
CA PRO A 3 0.40 -1.98 -10.56
C PRO A 3 -0.30 -3.33 -10.62
N LYS A 4 0.07 -4.12 -11.62
CA LYS A 4 -0.41 -5.49 -11.71
C LYS A 4 0.48 -6.32 -10.79
N GLN A 5 -0.10 -6.91 -9.76
CA GLN A 5 0.57 -7.95 -8.99
C GLN A 5 0.96 -9.12 -9.92
N GLU A 6 1.97 -9.89 -9.53
CA GLU A 6 2.37 -11.08 -10.28
C GLU A 6 1.23 -12.10 -10.39
N THR A 7 1.26 -12.89 -11.46
CA THR A 7 0.24 -13.93 -11.65
C THR A 7 0.43 -15.01 -10.60
N ASN A 8 -0.66 -15.39 -9.91
CA ASN A 8 -0.67 -16.32 -8.77
C ASN A 8 -0.10 -15.80 -7.45
N SER A 9 0.20 -14.50 -7.32
CA SER A 9 0.50 -13.94 -6.02
C SER A 9 -0.77 -13.81 -5.17
N SER A 10 -0.64 -13.99 -3.86
CA SER A 10 -1.72 -13.77 -2.88
C SER A 10 -1.73 -12.33 -2.37
N ASP A 11 -1.28 -11.40 -3.21
CA ASP A 11 -0.67 -10.17 -2.73
C ASP A 11 -1.60 -8.95 -2.72
N SER A 12 -2.81 -9.17 -3.20
CA SER A 12 -3.80 -8.13 -3.46
C SER A 12 -4.14 -7.31 -2.22
N GLY A 13 -4.21 -7.95 -1.05
CA GLY A 13 -4.55 -7.28 0.21
C GLY A 13 -3.53 -6.21 0.59
N TYR A 14 -2.24 -6.51 0.46
CA TYR A 14 -1.17 -5.56 0.73
C TYR A 14 -1.22 -4.35 -0.21
N TYR A 15 -1.39 -4.59 -1.51
CA TYR A 15 -1.49 -3.51 -2.49
C TYR A 15 -2.69 -2.60 -2.15
N VAL A 16 -3.86 -3.17 -1.85
CA VAL A 16 -5.05 -2.39 -1.45
C VAL A 16 -4.77 -1.55 -0.20
N CYS A 17 -4.17 -2.11 0.84
CA CYS A 17 -3.89 -1.36 2.06
C CYS A 17 -2.89 -0.23 1.83
N ARG A 18 -1.84 -0.45 1.04
CA ARG A 18 -0.86 0.59 0.70
C ARG A 18 -1.51 1.72 -0.11
N TYR A 19 -2.42 1.38 -1.02
CA TYR A 19 -3.24 2.35 -1.75
C TYR A 19 -4.07 3.23 -0.83
N MET A 20 -4.75 2.62 0.15
CA MET A 20 -5.56 3.38 1.10
C MET A 20 -4.71 4.32 1.96
N ARG A 21 -3.51 3.88 2.37
CA ARG A 21 -2.56 4.73 3.10
C ARG A 21 -2.23 6.00 2.31
N GLU A 22 -1.89 5.86 1.04
CA GLU A 22 -1.55 7.01 0.18
C GLU A 22 -2.71 8.02 0.09
N ILE A 23 -3.95 7.53 -0.02
CA ILE A 23 -5.15 8.35 -0.06
C ILE A 23 -5.33 9.14 1.24
N VAL A 24 -5.11 8.48 2.38
CA VAL A 24 -5.21 9.07 3.71
C VAL A 24 -4.14 10.15 3.90
N ASP A 25 -2.88 9.82 3.64
CA ASP A 25 -1.73 10.72 3.86
C ASP A 25 -1.83 11.98 3.00
N HIS A 26 -2.21 11.84 1.73
CA HIS A 26 -2.28 12.95 0.78
C HIS A 26 -3.67 13.59 0.71
N LYS A 27 -4.64 13.08 1.47
CA LYS A 27 -6.05 13.51 1.44
C LYS A 27 -6.61 13.59 0.01
N SER A 28 -6.21 12.64 -0.83
CA SER A 28 -6.49 12.62 -2.25
C SER A 28 -6.96 11.26 -2.68
N THR A 29 -8.12 11.18 -3.33
CA THR A 29 -8.63 9.94 -3.92
C THR A 29 -7.93 9.58 -5.24
N VAL A 30 -7.03 10.45 -5.72
CA VAL A 30 -6.27 10.27 -6.95
C VAL A 30 -4.84 9.91 -6.59
N ILE A 31 -4.43 8.69 -6.92
CA ILE A 31 -3.03 8.28 -6.77
C ILE A 31 -2.21 8.77 -7.97
N PRO A 32 -1.06 9.43 -7.75
CA PRO A 32 -0.18 9.87 -8.84
C PRO A 32 0.19 8.73 -9.78
N VAL A 33 0.19 9.00 -11.08
CA VAL A 33 0.48 8.00 -12.12
C VAL A 33 1.84 7.32 -11.94
N ASN A 34 2.80 8.01 -11.33
CA ASN A 34 4.17 7.52 -11.12
C ASN A 34 4.42 6.91 -9.73
N TYR A 35 3.43 6.90 -8.83
CA TYR A 35 3.62 6.41 -7.46
C TYR A 35 4.14 4.96 -7.42
N PHE A 36 3.66 4.13 -8.35
CA PHE A 36 4.05 2.71 -8.43
C PHE A 36 5.23 2.42 -9.33
N ARG A 37 5.81 3.44 -9.99
CA ARG A 37 6.92 3.22 -10.91
C ARG A 37 8.16 2.72 -10.17
N ASP A 38 8.36 3.23 -8.96
CA ASP A 38 9.55 2.97 -8.14
C ASP A 38 9.28 1.94 -7.04
N LEU A 39 8.09 1.33 -7.02
CA LEU A 39 7.72 0.33 -6.02
C LEU A 39 8.06 -1.09 -6.48
N PRO A 40 8.51 -1.96 -5.56
CA PRO A 40 8.79 -3.36 -5.87
C PRO A 40 7.50 -4.11 -6.26
N THR A 41 7.63 -5.04 -7.21
CA THR A 41 6.52 -5.88 -7.73
C THR A 41 6.24 -7.12 -6.90
N PHE A 42 7.07 -7.37 -5.90
CA PHE A 42 6.96 -8.42 -4.90
C PHE A 42 7.13 -7.77 -3.53
N TYR A 43 6.57 -8.40 -2.51
CA TYR A 43 6.81 -8.02 -1.13
C TYR A 43 7.02 -9.27 -0.30
N ASP A 44 7.62 -9.09 0.87
CA ASP A 44 7.69 -10.11 1.91
C ASP A 44 6.81 -9.72 3.12
N ILE A 45 6.78 -10.61 4.11
CA ILE A 45 5.96 -10.43 5.30
C ILE A 45 6.32 -9.17 6.11
N HIS A 46 7.56 -8.69 6.04
CA HIS A 46 7.99 -7.51 6.78
C HIS A 46 7.26 -6.25 6.30
N PHE A 47 7.00 -6.14 5.00
CA PHE A 47 6.22 -5.01 4.49
C PHE A 47 4.75 -5.04 4.94
N ILE A 48 4.18 -6.23 5.14
CA ILE A 48 2.83 -6.36 5.71
C ILE A 48 2.85 -5.92 7.17
N ASP A 49 3.86 -6.32 7.93
CA ASP A 49 3.97 -5.99 9.34
C ASP A 49 4.21 -4.49 9.55
N GLU A 50 5.07 -3.87 8.73
CA GLU A 50 5.25 -2.40 8.71
C GLU A 50 3.94 -1.68 8.46
N LEU A 51 3.17 -2.13 7.46
CA LEU A 51 1.87 -1.54 7.17
C LEU A 51 0.89 -1.74 8.33
N ARG A 52 0.90 -2.88 9.04
CA ARG A 52 0.05 -3.08 10.21
C ARG A 52 0.41 -2.11 11.34
N GLU A 53 1.70 -1.95 11.62
CA GLU A 53 2.18 -1.06 12.67
C GLU A 53 1.81 0.40 12.38
N GLU A 54 2.01 0.87 11.15
CA GLU A 54 1.63 2.21 10.72
C GLU A 54 0.13 2.47 10.90
N TRP A 55 -0.71 1.50 10.50
CA TRP A 55 -2.16 1.64 10.62
C TRP A 55 -2.63 1.64 12.08
N LEU A 56 -1.99 0.84 12.95
CA LEU A 56 -2.25 0.88 14.39
C LEU A 56 -1.91 2.25 14.96
N GLN A 57 -0.75 2.82 14.59
CA GLN A 57 -0.34 4.16 15.01
C GLN A 57 -1.31 5.24 14.53
N TYR A 58 -1.80 5.13 13.29
CA TYR A 58 -2.79 6.06 12.75
C TYR A 58 -4.07 6.05 13.60
N ILE A 59 -4.61 4.88 13.90
CA ILE A 59 -5.83 4.72 14.72
C ILE A 59 -5.62 5.24 16.16
N ASP A 60 -4.46 4.96 16.77
CA ASP A 60 -4.15 5.40 18.13
C ASP A 60 -3.92 6.93 18.23
N SER A 61 -3.70 7.60 17.09
CA SER A 61 -3.41 9.05 17.04
C SER A 61 -4.65 9.95 16.86
N GLU A 62 -5.83 9.38 16.65
CA GLU A 62 -7.14 10.08 16.62
C GLU A 62 -7.92 9.93 17.94
#